data_AF-A0A7V2JXX8-F1
#
_entry.id   AF-A0A7V2JXX8-F1
#
_cell.length_a   1.000
_cell.length_b   1.000
_cell.length_c   1.000
_cell.angle_alpha   90.00
_cell.angle_beta   90.00
_cell.angle_gamma   90.00
#
_symmetry.space_group_name_H-M   'P 1'
#
loop_
_entity.id
_entity.type
_entity.pdbx_description
1 polymer ?
#
loop_
_entity_poly.entity_id
_entity_poly.type
_entity_poly.pdbx_seq_one_letter_code
_entity_poly.pdbx_strand_id
1 'polypeptide(L)'
;AVLCTSCVGIEESQHEEPVLSEEALSALNNLNVDLELIVYYAPWCHTCPYAEAMVEQMAQHSDHIKYRFVNVDENRDMAAANGIIHNQRTVVPAIQRVDSGDVIFGIDHLEERLLDLLGVEK
;
A
#
# COMPACT_ATOMS: atom_id res chain seq x y z
N ALA A 1 -43.34 21.46 3.03
CA ALA A 1 -42.19 21.03 3.83
C ALA A 1 -41.06 20.72 2.87
N VAL A 2 -39.94 21.44 2.94
CA VAL A 2 -38.76 21.17 2.13
C VAL A 2 -37.61 21.01 3.11
N LEU A 3 -37.21 19.76 3.34
CA LEU A 3 -35.97 19.43 4.02
C LEU A 3 -34.89 19.36 2.93
N CYS A 4 -34.09 20.43 2.82
CA CYS A 4 -32.82 20.36 2.12
C CYS A 4 -31.84 19.66 3.04
N THR A 5 -31.70 18.35 2.89
CA THR A 5 -30.57 17.64 3.48
C THR A 5 -29.36 17.92 2.62
N SER A 6 -28.46 18.73 3.18
CA SER A 6 -27.05 18.88 2.81
C SER A 6 -26.32 17.53 2.88
N CYS A 7 -26.72 16.55 2.06
CA CYS A 7 -26.08 15.25 1.89
C CYS A 7 -24.81 15.38 1.05
N VAL A 8 -23.91 16.27 1.46
CA VAL A 8 -22.51 16.15 1.09
C VAL A 8 -21.81 15.99 2.42
N GLY A 9 -21.67 14.73 2.82
CA GLY A 9 -20.61 14.36 3.75
C GLY A 9 -19.33 14.80 3.07
N ILE A 10 -18.78 15.90 3.55
CA ILE A 10 -17.41 16.30 3.23
C ILE A 10 -16.60 15.18 3.87
N GLU A 11 -16.18 14.23 3.05
CA GLU A 11 -15.27 13.15 3.42
C GLU A 11 -14.03 13.84 3.97
N GLU A 12 -13.97 13.95 5.29
CA GLU A 12 -12.81 14.50 5.98
C GLU A 12 -11.65 13.60 5.60
N SER A 13 -10.68 14.18 4.90
CA SER A 13 -9.39 13.60 4.58
C SER A 13 -8.69 13.24 5.90
N GLN A 14 -9.03 12.09 6.45
CA GLN A 14 -8.42 11.52 7.62
C GLN A 14 -6.99 11.14 7.23
N HIS A 15 -6.05 12.04 7.55
CA HIS A 15 -4.64 11.73 7.74
C HIS A 15 -4.46 10.85 8.99
N GLU A 16 -5.30 9.82 9.13
CA GLU A 16 -5.23 8.89 10.25
C GLU A 16 -4.26 7.79 9.83
N GLU A 17 -3.25 7.56 10.67
CA GLU A 17 -2.31 6.47 10.45
C GLU A 17 -3.08 5.15 10.33
N PRO A 18 -2.70 4.25 9.43
CA PRO A 18 -3.41 2.98 9.26
C PRO A 18 -3.34 2.17 10.55
N VAL A 19 -4.51 1.73 11.02
CA VAL A 19 -4.65 0.81 12.14
C VAL A 19 -4.91 -0.58 11.60
N LEU A 20 -4.02 -1.52 11.91
CA LEU A 20 -4.17 -2.91 11.47
C LEU A 20 -5.33 -3.60 12.20
N SER A 21 -6.12 -4.38 11.46
CA SER A 21 -7.15 -5.23 12.03
C SER A 21 -6.55 -6.38 12.86
N GLU A 22 -7.35 -6.93 13.78
CA GLU A 22 -6.95 -8.13 14.54
C GLU A 22 -6.63 -9.33 13.62
N GLU A 23 -7.34 -9.40 12.48
CA GLU A 23 -7.11 -10.42 11.45
C GLU A 23 -5.74 -10.24 10.79
N ALA A 24 -5.38 -9.01 10.41
CA ALA A 24 -4.07 -8.70 9.87
C ALA A 24 -2.95 -9.01 10.87
N LEU A 25 -3.12 -8.62 12.14
CA LEU A 25 -2.14 -8.92 13.19
C LEU A 25 -1.95 -10.43 13.37
N SER A 26 -3.04 -11.21 13.37
CA SER A 26 -2.98 -12.67 13.45
C SER A 26 -2.25 -13.27 12.25
N ALA A 27 -2.56 -12.81 11.03
CA ALA A 27 -1.91 -13.26 9.81
C ALA A 27 -0.40 -12.97 9.81
N LEU A 28 0.01 -11.77 10.22
CA LEU A 28 1.42 -11.37 10.30
C LEU A 28 2.22 -12.19 11.31
N ASN A 29 1.61 -12.56 12.45
CA ASN A 29 2.23 -13.43 13.45
C ASN A 29 2.48 -14.87 12.95
N ASN A 30 1.70 -15.32 11.97
CA ASN A 30 1.83 -16.65 11.38
C ASN A 30 2.79 -16.69 10.18
N LEU A 31 3.29 -15.52 9.74
CA LEU A 31 4.24 -15.44 8.63
C LEU A 31 5.56 -16.10 9.05
N ASN A 32 6.05 -17.03 8.23
CA ASN A 32 7.26 -17.81 8.49
C ASN A 32 8.25 -17.81 7.31
N VAL A 33 8.03 -16.90 6.37
CA VAL A 33 8.86 -16.71 5.17
C VAL A 33 9.31 -15.27 5.11
N ASP A 34 10.60 -15.05 4.83
CA ASP A 34 11.14 -13.70 4.65
C ASP A 34 10.64 -13.11 3.33
N LEU A 35 10.03 -11.93 3.40
CA LEU A 35 9.46 -11.20 2.28
C LEU A 35 10.13 -9.83 2.15
N GLU A 36 10.27 -9.38 0.91
CA GLU A 36 10.79 -8.05 0.60
C GLU A 36 9.75 -7.29 -0.25
N LEU A 37 9.36 -6.11 0.24
CA LEU A 37 8.41 -5.23 -0.41
C LEU A 37 9.10 -3.98 -0.97
N ILE A 38 8.61 -3.48 -2.09
CA ILE A 38 8.96 -2.15 -2.61
C ILE A 38 7.68 -1.33 -2.67
N VAL A 39 7.68 -0.19 -1.99
CA VAL A 39 6.60 0.79 -2.14
C VAL A 39 7.10 1.89 -3.08
N TYR A 40 6.50 1.94 -4.26
CA TYR A 40 6.73 2.98 -5.24
C TYR A 40 5.83 4.18 -4.94
N TYR A 41 6.46 5.33 -4.75
CA TYR A 41 5.79 6.58 -4.38
C TYR A 41 6.26 7.74 -5.24
N ALA A 42 5.57 8.88 -5.12
CA ALA A 42 6.01 10.14 -5.68
C ALA A 42 5.64 11.31 -4.75
N PRO A 43 6.40 12.43 -4.72
CA PRO A 43 6.08 13.57 -3.87
C PRO A 43 4.71 14.22 -4.14
N TRP A 44 4.18 14.06 -5.35
CA TRP A 44 2.88 14.58 -5.76
C TRP A 44 1.71 13.63 -5.43
N CYS A 45 2.00 12.43 -4.92
CA CYS A 45 1.02 11.41 -4.62
C CYS A 45 0.43 11.61 -3.22
N HIS A 46 -0.78 12.14 -3.15
CA HIS A 46 -1.44 12.45 -1.86
C HIS A 46 -1.72 11.20 -1.00
N THR A 47 -1.96 10.04 -1.62
CA THR A 47 -2.31 8.80 -0.94
C THR A 47 -1.10 7.90 -0.64
N CYS A 48 0.09 8.23 -1.13
CA CYS A 48 1.29 7.43 -0.90
C CYS A 48 1.72 7.38 0.58
N PRO A 49 1.65 8.47 1.37
CA PRO A 49 1.96 8.41 2.80
C PRO A 49 1.14 7.35 3.56
N TYR A 50 -0.13 7.15 3.19
CA TYR A 50 -0.96 6.11 3.79
C TYR A 50 -0.47 4.70 3.45
N ALA A 51 -0.09 4.47 2.18
CA ALA A 51 0.46 3.19 1.75
C ALA A 51 1.82 2.88 2.38
N GLU A 52 2.67 3.90 2.49
CA GLU A 52 3.96 3.83 3.19
C GLU A 52 3.74 3.41 4.64
N ALA A 53 2.91 4.16 5.37
CA ALA A 53 2.59 3.87 6.76
C ALA A 53 1.99 2.47 6.96
N MET A 54 1.15 1.99 6.03
CA MET A 54 0.55 0.65 6.12
C MET A 54 1.63 -0.44 6.06
N VAL A 55 2.59 -0.32 5.13
CA VAL A 55 3.69 -1.27 5.01
C VAL A 55 4.63 -1.19 6.22
N GLU A 56 4.90 0.01 6.72
CA GLU A 56 5.68 0.20 7.95
C GLU A 56 5.02 -0.49 9.14
N GLN A 57 3.71 -0.31 9.32
CA GLN A 57 2.94 -0.95 10.40
C GLN A 57 3.00 -2.48 10.30
N MET A 58 2.84 -3.05 9.10
CA MET A 58 2.96 -4.50 8.91
C MET A 58 4.36 -5.02 9.25
N ALA A 59 5.40 -4.30 8.80
CA ALA A 59 6.79 -4.67 9.09
C ALA A 59 7.18 -4.51 10.56
N GLN A 60 6.55 -3.58 11.29
CA GLN A 60 6.73 -3.46 12.75
C GLN A 60 6.17 -4.68 13.51
N HIS A 61 5.19 -5.37 12.95
CA HIS A 61 4.54 -6.54 13.55
C HIS A 61 5.06 -7.88 13.02
N SER A 62 6.02 -7.87 12.09
CA SER A 62 6.63 -9.10 11.56
C SER A 62 8.08 -8.87 11.14
N ASP A 63 9.01 -9.52 11.84
CA ASP A 63 10.45 -9.49 11.52
C ASP A 63 10.77 -10.11 10.13
N HIS A 64 9.81 -10.83 9.56
CA HIS A 64 9.90 -11.44 8.24
C HIS A 64 9.63 -10.47 7.09
N ILE A 65 9.13 -9.25 7.34
CA ILE A 65 8.84 -8.28 6.30
C ILE A 65 9.92 -7.21 6.27
N LYS A 66 10.66 -7.15 5.16
CA LYS A 66 11.55 -6.04 4.82
C LYS A 66 10.89 -5.17 3.76
N TYR A 67 11.15 -3.87 3.79
CA TYR A 67 10.62 -2.96 2.79
C TYR A 67 11.61 -1.85 2.43
N ARG A 68 11.36 -1.20 1.29
CA ARG A 68 12.00 0.07 0.91
C ARG A 68 11.06 0.97 0.13
N PHE A 69 11.32 2.27 0.21
CA PHE A 69 10.62 3.29 -0.56
C PHE A 69 11.40 3.65 -1.82
N VAL A 70 10.72 3.72 -2.96
CA VAL A 70 11.32 4.09 -4.24
C VAL A 70 10.55 5.25 -4.86
N ASN A 71 11.21 6.40 -4.96
CA ASN A 71 10.69 7.55 -5.68
C ASN A 71 10.73 7.26 -7.18
N VAL A 72 9.55 7.19 -7.81
CA VAL A 72 9.39 6.90 -9.24
C VAL A 72 9.91 7.99 -10.16
N ASP A 73 10.01 9.24 -9.69
CA ASP A 73 10.55 10.35 -10.48
C ASP A 73 12.08 10.26 -10.59
N GLU A 74 12.73 9.71 -9.56
CA GLU A 74 14.18 9.49 -9.50
C GLU A 74 14.58 8.14 -10.11
N ASN A 75 13.72 7.12 -10.03
CA ASN A 75 14.01 5.74 -10.42
C ASN A 75 13.11 5.26 -11.57
N ARG A 76 12.97 6.09 -12.61
CA ARG A 76 12.02 5.86 -13.72
C ARG A 76 12.22 4.53 -14.45
N ASP A 77 13.46 4.15 -14.74
CA ASP A 77 13.75 2.91 -15.47
C ASP A 77 13.35 1.67 -14.67
N MET A 78 13.64 1.67 -13.37
CA MET A 78 13.19 0.62 -12.44
C MET A 78 11.66 0.57 -12.36
N ALA A 79 11.01 1.73 -12.20
CA ALA A 79 9.56 1.80 -12.13
C ALA A 79 8.89 1.31 -13.43
N ALA A 80 9.45 1.64 -14.59
CA ALA A 80 8.97 1.15 -15.88
C ALA A 80 9.17 -0.37 -16.04
N ALA A 81 10.35 -0.89 -15.65
CA ALA A 81 10.65 -2.32 -15.72
C ALA A 81 9.70 -3.18 -14.86
N ASN A 82 9.19 -2.62 -13.77
CA ASN A 82 8.24 -3.29 -12.85
C ASN A 82 6.77 -2.92 -13.13
N GLY A 83 6.46 -2.32 -14.28
CA GLY A 83 5.08 -2.04 -14.69
C GLY A 83 4.40 -0.87 -13.97
N ILE A 84 5.12 -0.14 -13.13
CA ILE A 84 4.62 1.04 -12.39
C ILE A 84 4.45 2.24 -13.32
N ILE A 85 5.29 2.32 -14.34
CA ILE A 85 5.15 3.27 -15.45
C ILE A 85 4.75 2.49 -16.70
N HIS A 86 3.53 2.74 -17.19
CA HIS A 86 3.01 2.11 -18.39
C HIS A 86 2.46 3.17 -19.34
N ASN A 87 2.85 3.14 -20.62
CA ASN A 87 2.44 4.11 -21.64
C ASN A 87 2.60 5.57 -21.20
N GLN A 88 3.75 5.89 -20.59
CA GLN A 88 4.09 7.21 -20.04
C GLN A 88 3.20 7.68 -18.86
N ARG A 89 2.42 6.78 -18.26
CA ARG A 89 1.62 7.06 -17.07
C ARG A 89 2.23 6.35 -15.87
N THR A 90 2.48 7.11 -14.81
CA THR A 90 2.93 6.58 -13.53
C THR A 90 1.73 6.28 -12.66
N VAL A 91 1.65 5.06 -12.11
CA VAL A 91 0.59 4.64 -11.18
C VAL A 91 1.21 4.43 -9.80
N VAL A 92 0.89 5.31 -8.86
CA VAL A 92 1.33 5.25 -7.46
C VAL A 92 0.17 5.60 -6.52
N PRO A 93 0.15 5.10 -5.27
CA PRO A 93 1.12 4.16 -4.71
C PRO A 93 1.01 2.78 -5.38
N ALA A 94 2.15 2.11 -5.46
CA ALA A 94 2.21 0.72 -5.90
C ALA A 94 3.12 -0.07 -4.97
N ILE A 95 2.71 -1.27 -4.60
CA ILE A 95 3.47 -2.13 -3.69
C ILE A 95 3.78 -3.41 -4.43
N GLN A 96 5.08 -3.69 -4.57
CA GLN A 96 5.58 -4.87 -5.23
C GLN A 96 6.14 -5.84 -4.19
N ARG A 97 5.80 -7.12 -4.34
CA ARG A 97 6.50 -8.20 -3.68
C ARG A 97 7.65 -8.69 -4.56
N VAL A 98 8.89 -8.67 -4.03
CA VAL A 98 10.11 -8.80 -4.86
C VAL A 98 10.32 -10.20 -5.43
N ASP A 99 10.00 -11.25 -4.67
CA ASP A 99 10.21 -12.65 -5.09
C ASP A 99 9.23 -13.09 -6.18
N SER A 100 7.94 -12.75 -6.07
CA SER A 100 6.93 -13.07 -7.09
C SER A 100 6.88 -12.05 -8.23
N GLY A 101 7.26 -10.79 -7.96
CA GLY A 101 7.08 -9.68 -8.87
C GLY A 101 5.66 -9.14 -8.91
N ASP A 102 4.74 -9.66 -8.08
CA ASP A 102 3.35 -9.21 -8.01
C ASP A 102 3.27 -7.77 -7.52
N VAL A 103 2.34 -7.00 -8.08
CA VAL A 103 2.14 -5.58 -7.77
C VAL A 103 0.68 -5.30 -7.49
N ILE A 104 0.42 -4.62 -6.37
CA ILE A 104 -0.88 -4.01 -6.08
C ILE A 104 -0.78 -2.49 -6.24
N PHE A 105 -1.86 -1.87 -6.74
CA PHE A 105 -1.94 -0.42 -6.98
C PHE A 105 -3.03 0.24 -6.14
N GLY A 106 -2.80 1.48 -5.72
CA GLY A 106 -3.76 2.30 -4.98
C GLY A 106 -3.92 1.88 -3.51
N ILE A 107 -4.79 2.60 -2.79
CA ILE A 107 -5.03 2.41 -1.34
C ILE A 107 -6.41 1.82 -1.02
N ASP A 108 -7.24 1.58 -2.03
CA ASP A 108 -8.55 0.96 -1.83
C ASP A 108 -8.38 -0.48 -1.32
N HIS A 109 -9.03 -0.79 -0.19
CA HIS A 109 -8.93 -2.06 0.54
C HIS A 109 -7.48 -2.54 0.74
N LEU A 110 -6.58 -1.60 1.07
CA LEU A 110 -5.13 -1.85 1.04
C LEU A 110 -4.67 -2.96 1.98
N GLU A 111 -5.21 -3.02 3.21
CA GLU A 111 -4.85 -4.05 4.18
C GLU A 111 -5.12 -5.46 3.63
N GLU A 112 -6.35 -5.72 3.20
CA GLU A 112 -6.77 -7.03 2.67
C GLU A 112 -5.89 -7.43 1.47
N ARG A 113 -5.67 -6.50 0.55
CA ARG A 113 -4.86 -6.76 -0.65
C ARG A 113 -3.39 -6.96 -0.35
N LEU A 114 -2.87 -6.35 0.72
CA LEU A 114 -1.52 -6.59 1.20
C LEU A 114 -1.40 -7.98 1.82
N LEU A 115 -2.38 -8.42 2.62
CA LEU A 115 -2.40 -9.79 3.17
C LEU A 115 -2.42 -10.82 2.03
N ASP A 116 -3.25 -10.60 1.00
CA ASP A 116 -3.27 -11.42 -0.20
C ASP A 116 -1.90 -11.43 -0.92
N LEU A 117 -1.26 -10.26 -1.07
CA LEU A 117 0.06 -10.12 -1.68
C LEU A 117 1.14 -10.89 -0.90
N LEU A 118 1.07 -10.85 0.44
CA LEU A 118 1.97 -11.58 1.32
C LEU A 118 1.72 -13.10 1.27
N GLY A 119 0.59 -13.55 0.71
CA GLY A 119 0.22 -14.96 0.62
C GLY A 119 -0.21 -15.55 1.95
N VAL A 120 -0.70 -14.71 2.87
CA VAL A 120 -1.29 -15.12 4.14
C VAL A 120 -2.81 -15.10 3.97
N GLU A 121 -3.36 -16.23 3.53
CA GLU A 121 -4.82 -16.41 3.45
C GLU A 121 -5.44 -16.54 4.86
N LYS A 122 -6.71 -16.13 4.96
CA LYS A 122 -7.55 -16.12 6.17
C LYS A 122 -7.85 -17.51 6.72
#